data_AF-A0A7K7LGR6-F1
#
_entry.id   AF-A0A7K7LGR6-F1
#
_cell.length_a   1.000
_cell.length_b   1.000
_cell.length_c   1.000
_cell.angle_alpha   90.00
_cell.angle_beta   90.00
_cell.angle_gamma   90.00
#
_symmetry.space_group_name_H-M   'P 1'
#
loop_
_entity.id
_entity.type
_entity.pdbx_description
1 polymer ?
#
loop_
_entity_poly.entity_id
_entity_poly.type
_entity_poly.pdbx_seq_one_letter_code
_entity_poly.pdbx_strand_id
1 'polypeptide(L)'
;LAGRFLQLEREQSALLEELPPFGAPVSHVYRPLDYAWEPHRHFVRRYCRGPKRVLFLGMNPGPFGMAQNGVPFGETRHVREWLGVRGRVGKPRNEHPKRPVLGWECRRAEVS
;
A
#
# COMPACT_ATOMS: atom_id res chain seq x y z
N LEU A 1 -16.04 3.08 11.64
CA LEU A 1 -15.04 3.96 10.98
C LEU A 1 -14.17 3.18 9.99
N ALA A 2 -13.40 2.18 10.42
CA ALA A 2 -12.55 1.37 9.52
C ALA A 2 -13.27 0.83 8.27
N GLY A 3 -14.50 0.31 8.40
CA GLY A 3 -15.27 -0.19 7.25
C GLY A 3 -15.55 0.89 6.20
N ARG A 4 -15.98 2.08 6.63
CA ARG A 4 -16.22 3.23 5.75
C ARG A 4 -14.94 3.74 5.11
N PHE A 5 -13.82 3.77 5.86
CA PHE A 5 -12.51 4.17 5.31
C PHE A 5 -12.06 3.22 4.19
N LEU A 6 -12.12 1.91 4.45
CA LEU A 6 -11.78 0.89 3.45
C LEU A 6 -12.71 0.92 2.22
N GLN A 7 -13.98 1.27 2.43
CA GLN A 7 -14.92 1.44 1.33
C GLN A 7 -14.52 2.64 0.45
N LEU A 8 -14.18 3.79 1.06
CA LEU A 8 -13.70 4.96 0.32
C LEU A 8 -12.44 4.66 -0.49
N GLU A 9 -11.50 3.87 0.06
CA GLU A 9 -10.30 3.45 -0.67
C GLU A 9 -10.62 2.52 -1.84
N ARG A 10 -11.64 1.66 -1.72
CA ARG A 10 -12.11 0.82 -2.82
C ARG A 10 -12.80 1.62 -3.92
N GLU A 11 -13.65 2.58 -3.54
CA GLU A 11 -14.29 3.51 -4.48
C GLU A 11 -13.23 4.34 -5.22
N GLN A 12 -12.25 4.90 -4.50
CA GLN A 12 -11.12 5.60 -5.13
C GLN A 12 -10.32 4.68 -6.05
N SER A 13 -10.02 3.45 -5.61
CA SER A 13 -9.26 2.50 -6.43
C SER A 13 -9.99 2.22 -7.74
N ALA A 14 -11.31 2.00 -7.70
CA ALA A 14 -12.14 1.79 -8.89
C ALA A 14 -12.07 2.99 -9.85
N LEU A 15 -12.18 4.23 -9.33
CA LEU A 15 -12.03 5.44 -10.15
C LEU A 15 -10.65 5.57 -10.80
N LEU A 16 -9.59 5.12 -10.10
CA LEU A 16 -8.24 5.09 -10.66
C LEU A 16 -8.07 4.02 -11.76
N GLU A 17 -8.84 2.92 -11.71
CA GLU A 17 -8.84 1.90 -12.78
C GLU A 17 -9.49 2.39 -14.06
N GLU A 18 -10.45 3.31 -13.95
CA GLU A 18 -11.16 3.91 -15.09
C GLU A 18 -10.35 4.97 -15.82
N LEU A 19 -9.20 5.39 -15.27
CA LEU A 19 -8.32 6.33 -15.95
C LEU A 19 -7.83 5.74 -17.28
N PRO A 20 -7.72 6.57 -18.34
CA PRO A 20 -7.14 6.12 -19.59
C PRO A 20 -5.69 5.65 -19.36
N PRO A 21 -5.18 4.75 -20.22
CA PRO A 21 -3.79 4.29 -20.11
C PRO A 21 -2.82 5.47 -20.04
N PHE A 22 -1.91 5.41 -19.06
CA PHE A 22 -0.89 6.44 -18.92
C PHE A 22 0.06 6.39 -20.13
N GLY A 23 0.21 7.52 -20.82
CA GLY A 23 1.16 7.68 -21.90
C GLY A 23 2.62 7.76 -21.40
N ALA A 24 3.55 7.85 -22.35
CA ALA A 24 4.95 8.10 -22.03
C ALA A 24 5.12 9.37 -21.15
N PRO A 25 6.05 9.37 -20.17
CA PRO A 25 7.09 8.37 -19.92
C PRO A 25 6.67 7.23 -18.95
N VAL A 26 5.38 7.12 -18.60
CA VAL A 26 4.91 6.08 -17.67
C VAL A 26 4.95 4.72 -18.35
N SER A 27 5.72 3.80 -17.78
CA SER A 27 5.84 2.41 -18.30
C SER A 27 5.21 1.36 -17.38
N HIS A 28 5.09 1.66 -16.09
CA HIS A 28 4.59 0.74 -15.07
C HIS A 28 3.76 1.50 -14.04
N VAL A 29 2.64 0.91 -13.62
CA VAL A 29 1.76 1.47 -12.59
C VAL A 29 1.49 0.38 -11.57
N TYR A 30 1.88 0.63 -10.33
CA TYR A 30 1.64 -0.30 -9.21
C TYR A 30 0.54 0.25 -8.34
N ARG A 31 -0.37 -0.63 -7.94
CA ARG A 31 -1.50 -0.32 -7.08
C ARG A 31 -1.45 -1.23 -5.85
N PRO A 32 -0.72 -0.83 -4.79
CA PRO A 32 -0.54 -1.67 -3.59
C PRO A 32 -1.85 -2.03 -2.90
N LEU A 33 -2.90 -1.21 -3.06
CA LEU A 33 -4.23 -1.51 -2.52
C LEU A 33 -4.92 -2.69 -3.22
N ASP A 34 -4.39 -3.18 -4.34
CA ASP A 34 -4.85 -4.43 -4.96
C ASP A 34 -4.05 -5.62 -4.46
N TYR A 35 -2.73 -5.61 -4.71
CA TYR A 35 -1.89 -6.78 -4.43
C TYR A 35 -1.48 -6.90 -2.96
N ALA A 36 -1.49 -5.83 -2.18
CA ALA A 36 -1.19 -5.82 -0.74
C ALA A 36 -2.44 -5.45 0.09
N TRP A 37 -3.63 -5.78 -0.41
CA TRP A 37 -4.88 -5.44 0.28
C TRP A 37 -5.04 -6.10 1.64
N GLU A 38 -4.66 -7.37 1.78
CA GLU A 38 -4.79 -8.10 3.05
C GLU A 38 -4.07 -7.38 4.21
N PRO A 39 -2.77 -7.04 4.10
CA PRO A 39 -2.10 -6.28 5.16
C PRO A 39 -2.59 -4.86 5.31
N HIS A 40 -2.93 -4.15 4.22
CA HIS A 40 -3.50 -2.82 4.30
C HIS A 40 -4.82 -2.82 5.10
N ARG A 41 -5.75 -3.72 4.77
CA ARG A 41 -7.01 -3.91 5.50
C ARG A 41 -6.78 -4.27 6.97
N HIS A 42 -5.77 -5.10 7.26
CA HIS A 42 -5.41 -5.44 8.62
C HIS A 42 -4.91 -4.21 9.39
N PHE A 43 -4.04 -3.39 8.80
CA PHE A 43 -3.58 -2.12 9.37
C PHE A 43 -4.75 -1.18 9.67
N VAL A 44 -5.62 -0.90 8.70
CA VAL A 44 -6.77 0.00 8.89
C VAL A 44 -7.72 -0.51 9.97
N ARG A 45 -8.07 -1.81 9.95
CA ARG A 45 -8.93 -2.38 11.01
C ARG A 45 -8.29 -2.34 12.39
N ARG A 46 -6.97 -2.50 12.47
CA ARG A 46 -6.23 -2.48 13.72
C ARG A 46 -6.19 -1.08 14.33
N TYR A 47 -5.96 -0.03 13.54
CA TYR A 47 -5.67 1.32 14.03
C TYR A 47 -6.81 2.36 13.84
N CYS A 48 -7.72 2.13 12.90
CA CYS A 48 -8.86 3.03 12.63
C CYS A 48 -10.12 2.68 13.46
N ARG A 49 -9.95 2.56 14.79
CA ARG A 49 -11.01 2.15 15.74
C ARG A 49 -11.98 3.25 16.17
N GLY A 50 -11.71 4.51 15.83
CA GLY A 50 -12.49 5.67 16.25
C GLY A 50 -11.96 6.95 15.58
N PRO A 51 -12.68 8.08 15.69
CA PRO A 51 -12.33 9.32 15.01
C PRO A 51 -10.91 9.79 15.34
N LYS A 52 -10.31 10.56 14.43
CA LYS A 52 -8.95 11.07 14.54
C LYS A 52 -8.98 12.58 14.38
N ARG A 53 -8.31 13.30 15.30
CA ARG A 53 -8.15 14.76 15.22
C ARG A 53 -7.05 15.18 14.25
N VAL A 54 -6.10 14.28 14.00
CA VAL A 54 -4.92 14.50 13.18
C VAL A 54 -4.84 13.39 12.15
N LEU A 55 -4.56 13.78 10.91
CA LEU A 55 -4.27 12.89 9.79
C LEU A 55 -2.90 13.25 9.23
N PHE A 56 -1.96 12.31 9.28
CA PHE A 56 -0.71 12.43 8.54
C PHE A 56 -0.96 11.97 7.11
N LEU A 57 -0.57 12.78 6.14
CA LEU A 57 -0.81 12.53 4.71
C LEU A 57 0.50 12.63 3.94
N GLY A 58 0.94 11.50 3.38
CA GLY A 58 2.05 11.46 2.42
C GLY A 58 1.55 11.71 1.00
N MET A 59 2.48 11.74 0.03
CA MET A 59 2.14 11.90 -1.39
C MET A 59 1.64 10.59 -2.02
N ASN A 60 2.50 9.57 -2.06
CA ASN A 60 2.25 8.29 -2.71
C ASN A 60 3.22 7.20 -2.18
N PRO A 61 2.96 5.90 -2.46
CA PRO A 61 3.81 4.81 -2.01
C PRO A 61 5.27 4.93 -2.49
N GLY A 62 6.21 4.77 -1.56
CA GLY A 62 7.61 4.49 -1.87
C GLY A 62 7.83 3.04 -2.31
N PRO A 63 8.90 2.76 -3.08
CA PRO A 63 9.14 1.44 -3.68
C PRO A 63 9.58 0.36 -2.68
N PHE A 64 10.04 0.72 -1.47
CA PHE A 64 10.55 -0.23 -0.47
C PHE A 64 9.70 -0.29 0.80
N GLY A 65 8.69 0.58 0.90
CA GLY A 65 7.75 0.67 2.00
C GLY A 65 6.35 0.22 1.59
N MET A 66 5.44 1.17 1.38
CA MET A 66 4.04 0.85 1.09
C MET A 66 3.85 0.00 -0.17
N ALA A 67 4.69 0.13 -1.20
CA ALA A 67 4.64 -0.76 -2.38
C ALA A 67 5.01 -2.22 -2.06
N GLN A 68 5.63 -2.49 -0.91
CA GLN A 68 6.00 -3.84 -0.50
C GLN A 68 4.95 -4.46 0.44
N ASN A 69 4.19 -3.67 1.21
CA ASN A 69 3.33 -4.24 2.25
C ASN A 69 1.97 -3.56 2.43
N GLY A 70 1.66 -2.52 1.64
CA GLY A 70 0.38 -1.83 1.68
C GLY A 70 0.18 -0.89 2.87
N VAL A 71 1.17 -0.69 3.75
CA VAL A 71 1.06 0.25 4.88
C VAL A 71 1.71 1.60 4.53
N PRO A 72 1.05 2.75 4.75
CA PRO A 72 1.65 4.07 4.53
C PRO A 72 2.93 4.27 5.34
N PHE A 73 3.98 4.83 4.74
CA PHE A 73 5.32 4.93 5.34
C PHE A 73 5.84 3.59 5.90
N GLY A 74 5.42 2.49 5.27
CA GLY A 74 5.54 1.17 5.84
C GLY A 74 6.90 0.54 5.59
N GLU A 75 7.96 0.92 6.28
CA GLU A 75 9.19 0.10 6.28
C GLU A 75 8.85 -1.30 6.83
N THR A 76 9.22 -2.34 6.08
CA THR A 76 8.74 -3.72 6.27
C THR A 76 9.00 -4.27 7.67
N ARG A 77 10.17 -3.99 8.26
CA ARG A 77 10.49 -4.46 9.61
C ARG A 77 9.59 -3.79 10.65
N HIS A 78 9.44 -2.47 10.63
CA HIS A 78 8.56 -1.75 11.55
C HIS A 78 7.10 -2.19 11.39
N VAL A 79 6.63 -2.38 10.16
CA VAL A 79 5.27 -2.84 9.89
C VAL A 79 5.01 -4.22 10.50
N ARG A 80 5.97 -5.15 10.36
CA ARG A 80 5.84 -6.52 10.85
C ARG A 80 6.04 -6.62 12.37
N GLU A 81 7.10 -6.01 12.89
CA GLU A 81 7.58 -6.23 14.26
C GLU A 81 6.95 -5.25 15.25
N TRP A 82 6.74 -3.99 14.85
CA TRP A 82 6.19 -2.97 15.73
C TRP A 82 4.67 -2.78 15.54
N LEU A 83 4.21 -2.58 14.30
CA LEU A 83 2.78 -2.47 14.01
C LEU A 83 2.06 -3.83 14.09
N GLY A 84 2.80 -4.94 13.99
CA GLY A 84 2.25 -6.28 14.05
C GLY A 84 1.29 -6.59 12.90
N VAL A 85 1.47 -5.94 11.74
CA VAL A 85 0.59 -6.12 10.58
C VAL A 85 0.97 -7.40 9.84
N ARG A 86 -0.03 -8.17 9.41
CA ARG A 86 0.12 -9.44 8.70
C ARG A 86 -0.88 -9.49 7.55
N GLY A 87 -0.60 -10.35 6.57
CA GLY A 87 -1.46 -10.61 5.41
C GLY A 87 -0.61 -11.04 4.23
N ARG A 88 -1.24 -11.63 3.20
CA ARG A 88 -0.53 -11.97 1.97
C ARG A 88 -0.30 -10.73 1.10
N VAL A 89 0.87 -10.68 0.48
CA VAL A 89 1.23 -9.71 -0.53
C VAL A 89 1.39 -10.46 -1.84
N GLY A 90 0.56 -10.13 -2.83
CA GLY A 90 0.65 -10.61 -4.20
C GLY A 90 1.62 -9.76 -5.03
N LYS A 91 1.42 -9.78 -6.35
CA LYS A 91 2.26 -9.08 -7.32
C LYS A 91 1.44 -8.11 -8.17
N PRO A 92 2.02 -6.98 -8.62
CA PRO A 92 1.41 -6.19 -9.68
C PRO A 92 1.40 -6.98 -10.99
N ARG A 93 0.44 -6.67 -11.87
CA ARG A 93 0.26 -7.39 -13.15
C ARG A 93 1.46 -7.28 -14.10
N ASN A 94 2.16 -6.14 -14.09
CA ASN A 94 3.36 -5.90 -14.89
C ASN A 94 4.47 -5.38 -13.97
N GLU A 95 5.46 -6.21 -13.65
CA GLU A 95 6.53 -5.89 -12.72
C GLU A 95 7.81 -5.51 -13.47
N HIS A 96 8.35 -4.31 -13.24
CA HIS A 96 9.64 -3.91 -13.74
C HIS A 96 10.75 -4.69 -12.99
N PRO A 97 11.71 -5.33 -13.66
CA PRO A 97 12.73 -6.17 -13.02
C PRO A 97 13.57 -5.47 -11.94
N LYS A 98 13.80 -4.16 -12.07
CA LYS A 98 14.53 -3.33 -11.07
C LYS A 98 13.66 -2.81 -9.91
N ARG A 99 12.37 -3.11 -9.89
CA ARG A 99 11.41 -2.70 -8.83
C ARG A 99 10.49 -3.87 -8.44
N PRO A 100 11.04 -5.03 -8.05
CA PRO A 100 10.20 -6.15 -7.67
C PRO A 100 9.44 -5.88 -6.36
N VAL A 101 8.21 -6.40 -6.26
CA VAL A 101 7.45 -6.47 -5.02
C VAL A 101 7.81 -7.78 -4.32
N LEU A 102 8.71 -7.72 -3.34
CA LEU A 102 9.16 -8.87 -2.56
C LEU A 102 8.30 -9.10 -1.31
N GLY A 103 7.33 -8.23 -1.03
CA GLY A 103 6.48 -8.40 0.14
C GLY A 103 7.27 -8.23 1.44
N TRP A 104 6.98 -9.13 2.38
CA TRP A 104 7.68 -9.23 3.66
C TRP A 104 9.15 -9.62 3.58
N GLU A 105 9.60 -10.11 2.41
CA GLU A 105 10.99 -10.50 2.17
C GLU A 105 11.84 -9.33 1.65
N CYS A 106 11.24 -8.15 1.45
CA CYS A 106 11.99 -6.95 1.08
C CYS A 106 13.01 -6.60 2.18
N ARG A 107 14.30 -6.72 1.86
CA ARG A 107 15.43 -6.41 2.77
C ARG A 107 15.85 -4.94 2.73
N ARG A 108 15.31 -4.16 1.79
CA ARG A 108 15.65 -2.75 1.66
C ARG A 108 14.81 -1.95 2.64
N ALA A 109 15.47 -1.15 3.46
CA ALA A 109 14.79 -0.19 4.31
C ALA A 109 14.34 1.02 3.47
N GLU A 110 13.11 1.48 3.72
CA GLU A 110 12.66 2.80 3.30
C GLU A 110 13.11 3.80 4.37
N VAL A 111 13.85 4.85 3.98
CA VAL A 111 14.45 5.83 4.91
C VAL A 111 13.48 6.98 5.23
N SER A 112 12.50 7.20 4.36
CA SER A 112 11.48 8.26 4.45
C SER A 112 10.58 8.16 5.67
#